data_AF-A0A8B9FRR3-F1
#
_entry.id   AF-A0A8B9FRR3-F1
#
_cell.length_a   1.000
_cell.length_b   1.000
_cell.length_c   1.000
_cell.angle_alpha   90.00
_cell.angle_beta   90.00
_cell.angle_gamma   90.00
#
_symmetry.space_group_name_H-M   'P 1'
#
loop_
_entity.id
_entity.type
_entity.pdbx_description
1 polymer ?
#
loop_
_entity_poly.entity_id
_entity_poly.type
_entity_poly.pdbx_seq_one_letter_code
_entity_poly.pdbx_strand_id
1 'polypeptide(L)' 'MPVRKQDTQRALRLLEEYRSKLSQAEDRQLRNSIERVISIFQSNLFQALIGKG' A
#
# COMPACT_ATOMS: atom_id res chain seq x y z
N MET A 1 6.16 3.73 -18.28
CA MET A 1 4.70 3.99 -18.19
C MET A 1 4.47 4.89 -16.98
N PRO A 2 3.84 6.06 -17.11
CA PRO A 2 3.56 6.92 -15.96
C PRO A 2 2.55 6.23 -15.04
N VAL A 3 2.93 6.00 -13.79
CA VAL A 3 2.02 5.47 -12.77
C VAL A 3 1.03 6.58 -12.44
N ARG A 4 -0.25 6.39 -12.79
CA ARG A 4 -1.28 7.40 -12.51
C ARG A 4 -1.58 7.37 -11.02
N LYS A 5 -1.72 8.53 -10.39
CA LYS A 5 -2.13 8.63 -8.96
C LYS A 5 -3.35 7.78 -8.61
N GLN A 6 -4.29 7.66 -9.55
CA GLN A 6 -5.50 6.85 -9.39
C GLN A 6 -5.19 5.35 -9.23
N ASP A 7 -4.21 4.83 -9.97
CA ASP A 7 -3.80 3.43 -9.89
C ASP A 7 -3.12 3.15 -8.55
N THR A 8 -2.30 4.09 -8.08
CA THR A 8 -1.66 4.01 -6.75
C THR A 8 -2.68 3.99 -5.63
N GLN A 9 -3.70 4.85 -5.68
CA GLN A 9 -4.78 4.87 -4.68
C GLN A 9 -5.63 3.59 -4.73
N ARG A 10 -5.90 3.07 -5.94
CA ARG A 10 -6.63 1.80 -6.11
C ARG A 10 -5.83 0.63 -5.56
N ALA A 11 -4.53 0.57 -5.82
CA ALA A 11 -3.64 -0.46 -5.28
C ALA A 11 -3.56 -0.40 -3.75
N LEU A 12 -3.51 0.80 -3.16
CA LEU A 12 -3.51 0.98 -1.71
C LEU A 12 -4.76 0.38 -1.06
N ARG A 13 -5.95 0.68 -1.59
CA ARG A 13 -7.22 0.13 -1.09
C ARG A 13 -7.26 -1.39 -1.13
N LEU A 14 -6.79 -1.99 -2.23
CA LEU A 14 -6.74 -3.45 -2.37
C LEU A 14 -5.78 -4.10 -1.35
N LEU A 15 -4.65 -3.45 -1.05
CA LEU A 15 -3.73 -3.91 -0.02
C LEU A 15 -4.33 -3.81 1.39
N GLU A 16 -5.07 -2.75 1.69
CA GLU A 16 -5.79 -2.59 2.97
C GLU A 16 -6.88 -3.65 3.14
N GLU A 17 -7.66 -3.93 2.09
CA GLU A 17 -8.67 -4.99 2.08
C GLU A 17 -8.05 -6.40 2.20
N TYR A 18 -6.89 -6.63 1.58
CA TYR A 18 -6.19 -7.90 1.74
C TYR A 18 -5.65 -8.05 3.16
N ARG A 19 -5.08 -6.99 3.73
CA ARG A 19 -4.59 -6.97 5.12
C ARG A 19 -5.70 -7.27 6.13
N SER A 20 -6.91 -6.75 5.93
CA SER A 20 -8.03 -6.98 6.85
C SER A 20 -8.53 -8.42 6.84
N LYS A 21 -8.34 -9.14 5.74
CA LYS A 21 -8.67 -10.57 5.59
C LYS A 21 -7.64 -11.50 6.24
N LEU A 22 -6.44 -11.01 6.56
CA LEU A 22 -5.40 -11.77 7.27
C LEU A 22 -5.71 -11.76 8.78
N SER A 23 -6.46 -12.76 9.24
CA SER A 23 -6.92 -12.90 10.63
C SER A 23 -6.17 -13.95 11.45
N GLN A 24 -5.28 -14.77 10.84
CA GLN A 24 -4.57 -15.83 11.56
C GLN A 24 -3.21 -15.39 12.10
N ALA A 25 -2.77 -16.03 13.19
CA ALA A 25 -1.48 -15.79 13.83
C ALA A 25 -0.29 -16.11 12.91
N GLU A 26 -0.46 -17.05 11.96
CA GLU A 26 0.54 -17.43 10.95
C GLU A 26 0.77 -16.31 9.92
N ASP A 27 -0.21 -15.43 9.71
CA ASP A 27 -0.12 -14.31 8.77
C ASP A 27 0.50 -13.05 9.37
N ARG A 28 0.96 -13.07 10.62
CA ARG A 28 1.47 -11.87 11.30
C ARG A 28 2.64 -11.23 10.54
N GLN A 29 3.55 -12.05 10.00
CA GLN A 29 4.68 -11.56 9.22
C GLN A 29 4.22 -10.94 7.89
N LEU A 30 3.26 -11.56 7.20
CA LEU A 30 2.70 -11.05 5.96
C LEU A 30 1.94 -9.74 6.18
N ARG A 31 1.14 -9.67 7.25
CA ARG A 31 0.43 -8.47 7.67
C ARG A 31 1.38 -7.31 7.95
N ASN A 32 2.49 -7.57 8.65
CA ASN A 32 3.52 -6.56 8.92
C ASN A 32 4.20 -6.07 7.63
N SER A 33 4.50 -6.98 6.70
CA SER A 33 5.07 -6.63 5.40
C SER A 33 4.13 -5.74 4.58
N ILE A 34 2.83 -6.07 4.53
CA ILE A 34 1.81 -5.27 3.83
C ILE A 34 1.66 -3.89 4.47
N GLU A 35 1.65 -3.82 5.80
CA GLU A 35 1.57 -2.55 6.53
C GLU A 35 2.75 -1.63 6.24
N ARG A 36 3.96 -2.19 6.11
CA ARG A 36 5.15 -1.44 5.69
C ARG A 36 5.04 -0.92 4.26
N VAL A 37 4.43 -1.68 3.35
CA VAL A 37 4.18 -1.22 1.98
C VAL A 37 3.16 -0.08 1.97
N ILE A 38 2.06 -0.20 2.72
CA ILE A 38 1.03 0.84 2.84
C ILE A 38 1.65 2.14 3.39
N SER A 39 2.49 2.06 4.44
CA SER A 39 3.12 3.24 5.04
C SER A 39 4.10 3.93 4.09
N ILE A 40 4.85 3.17 3.27
CA ILE A 40 5.70 3.74 2.22
C ILE A 40 4.86 4.47 1.18
N PHE A 41 3.74 3.87 0.75
CA PHE A 41 2.84 4.49 -0.22
C PHE A 41 2.16 5.75 0.32
N GLN A 42 1.87 5.81 1.62
CA GLN A 42 1.31 6.99 2.29
C GLN A 42 2.36 8.06 2.62
N SER A 43 3.65 7.76 2.53
CA SER A 43 4.72 8.72 2.80
C SER A 43 4.62 9.94 1.88
N ASN A 44 4.77 11.14 2.46
CA ASN A 44 4.81 12.40 1.73
C ASN A 44 5.86 12.40 0.62
N LEU A 45 7.00 11.70 0.83
CA LEU A 45 8.03 11.56 -0.20
C LEU A 45 7.52 10.77 -1.41
N PHE A 46 6.87 9.63 -1.18
CA PHE A 46 6.36 8.79 -2.25
C PHE A 46 5.18 9.45 -2.97
N GLN A 47 4.27 10.07 -2.23
CA GLN A 47 3.15 10.86 -2.77
C GLN A 47 3.63 12.05 -3.63
N ALA A 48 4.73 12.70 -3.25
CA ALA A 48 5.36 13.74 -4.05
C ALA A 48 6.01 13.19 -5.33
N LEU A 49 6.62 12.00 -5.29
CA LEU A 49 7.23 11.34 -6.45
C LEU A 49 6.18 10.91 -7.48
N ILE A 50 5.07 10.30 -7.05
CA ILE A 50 3.95 9.95 -7.93
C ILE A 50 3.11 11.17 -8.34
N GLY A 51 3.33 12.32 -7.68
CA GLY A 51 2.58 13.54 -7.93
C GLY A 51 3.23 14.58 -8.83
N LYS A 52 4.49 14.35 -9.19
CA LYS A 52 5.20 15.12 -10.22
C LYS A 52 5.18 14.46 -11.62
N GLY A 53 4.43 13.38 -11.80
CA GLY A 53 4.27 12.66 -13.06
C GLY A 53 2.96 12.95 -13.76
#